data_AF-E1R0P7-F1
#
_entry.id   AF-E1R0P7-F1
#
_cell.length_a   1.000
_cell.length_b   1.000
_cell.length_c   1.000
_cell.angle_alpha   90.00
_cell.angle_beta   90.00
_cell.angle_gamma   90.00
#
_symmetry.space_group_name_H-M   'P 1'
#
loop_
_entity.id
_entity.type
_entity.pdbx_description
1 polymer ?
#
loop_
_entity_poly.entity_id
_entity_poly.type
_entity_poly.pdbx_seq_one_letter_code
_entity_poly.pdbx_strand_id
1 'polypeptide(L)'
;MAITISGQAPHRISPHDFPPPLTTDPADPGAEYRFGSVLATFAADHLLQPLTPAVPARAVDSVSGNAVTPADLGQLLATPILVDSFSGGTPGDTPENNAAALDLLAQTTSAISRSSHPYIRQVFLNQGLGELRLPAPAPGRVIYSAENAVSPSAKELLSVIGDGSSPTAYDDGDAGWTQFFVSLAAAFRPATLGVAMLGPDTFTRFGEHLMEVASALHASGKVSADVLDKCRQCAAITLTDLTEALRLRPRANVPTEDYSFARLVVHSLFSFVRTEQVSAAASSAPAHAALLPFDLTEVICPETIVFVNLDAHARRTPSEIKKEWTWVTGQLTSGLKVMSMKTITRLGAAASRLRNAERTAVNSRNQLDRDSKRDAQAADFSAAAPPPAQILNDLRTKLDRMATVNKSQNIQLHKKKTLARPNRRRPDNPDVPGITTRQNFKPDVHYFPDTSGSMSLQDYMDGALFLMMMAKKFQMNFYFSSHSHLLAPEILLPVKGKSVPQMRKLIESVPKVGGGNDFSLVYDFIQASTDRRRRLNVVATDFGWVANSSHMFTHPENIVYLPAFDRSSSYSWESVKSNCSHFINSMRPLDPDIDTKILGMGYAGASPNAT
;
A
#
# COMPACT_ATOMS: atom_id res chain seq x y z
N MET A 1 12.87 -19.46 -13.47
CA MET A 1 13.37 -19.25 -14.84
C MET A 1 14.41 -18.15 -14.78
N ALA A 2 15.59 -18.33 -15.36
CA ALA A 2 16.65 -17.33 -15.35
C ALA A 2 17.00 -16.98 -16.79
N ILE A 3 16.75 -15.74 -17.20
CA ILE A 3 16.82 -15.30 -18.59
C ILE A 3 18.08 -14.49 -18.81
N THR A 4 18.78 -14.75 -19.91
CA THR A 4 19.93 -13.94 -20.34
C THR A 4 19.63 -13.33 -21.70
N ILE A 5 19.72 -12.00 -21.79
CA ILE A 5 19.67 -11.27 -23.06
C ILE A 5 21.10 -10.94 -23.49
N SER A 6 21.39 -11.14 -24.78
CA SER A 6 22.67 -10.79 -25.41
C SER A 6 22.46 -10.01 -26.71
N GLY A 7 23.37 -9.08 -27.01
CA GLY A 7 23.35 -8.28 -28.25
C GLY A 7 22.30 -7.16 -28.27
N GLN A 8 21.64 -6.89 -27.15
CA GLN A 8 20.63 -5.84 -27.00
C GLN A 8 21.25 -4.45 -26.81
N ALA A 9 20.56 -3.42 -27.31
CA ALA A 9 20.86 -2.03 -27.00
C ALA A 9 20.52 -1.74 -25.52
N PRO A 10 21.30 -0.89 -24.83
CA PRO A 10 20.88 -0.34 -23.54
C PRO A 10 19.54 0.39 -23.70
N HIS A 11 18.63 0.19 -22.77
CA HIS A 11 17.31 0.81 -22.80
C HIS A 11 16.92 1.33 -21.43
N ARG A 12 16.56 2.62 -21.37
CA ARG A 12 15.95 3.26 -20.20
C ARG A 12 14.44 3.10 -20.31
N ILE A 13 13.83 2.48 -19.30
CA ILE A 13 12.39 2.27 -19.30
C ILE A 13 11.67 3.62 -19.21
N SER A 14 10.77 3.87 -20.15
CA SER A 14 9.95 5.06 -20.26
C SER A 14 8.47 4.68 -20.20
N PRO A 15 7.59 5.52 -19.62
CA PRO A 15 6.15 5.35 -19.73
C PRO A 15 5.69 5.26 -21.19
N HIS A 16 6.38 5.96 -22.10
CA HIS A 16 6.08 5.96 -23.53
C HIS A 16 6.42 4.64 -24.25
N ASP A 17 7.11 3.71 -23.60
CA ASP A 17 7.30 2.34 -24.09
C ASP A 17 6.01 1.50 -23.98
N PHE A 18 5.02 2.02 -23.26
CA PHE A 18 3.70 1.41 -23.07
C PHE A 18 2.60 2.32 -23.62
N PRO A 19 2.67 2.73 -24.90
CA PRO A 19 1.68 3.66 -25.44
C PRO A 19 0.30 2.98 -25.40
N PRO A 20 -0.75 3.65 -24.90
CA PRO A 20 -2.10 3.12 -24.96
C PRO A 20 -2.51 2.98 -26.43
N PRO A 21 -2.68 1.75 -26.97
CA PRO A 21 -3.05 1.57 -28.36
C PRO A 21 -4.46 2.10 -28.58
N LEU A 22 -4.68 2.88 -29.62
CA LEU A 22 -6.01 3.03 -30.23
C LEU A 22 -5.92 2.29 -31.56
N THR A 23 -6.68 1.21 -31.71
CA THR A 23 -6.66 0.38 -32.92
C THR A 23 -7.02 1.22 -34.14
N THR A 24 -6.09 1.42 -35.08
CA THR A 24 -6.37 2.12 -36.33
C THR A 24 -7.13 1.25 -37.33
N ASP A 25 -7.26 -0.06 -37.07
CA ASP A 25 -7.82 -1.05 -37.98
C ASP A 25 -9.34 -1.25 -37.77
N PRO A 26 -10.19 -0.88 -38.75
CA PRO A 26 -11.63 -1.15 -38.70
C PRO A 26 -12.01 -2.63 -38.90
N ALA A 27 -11.08 -3.51 -39.28
CA ALA A 27 -11.35 -4.93 -39.54
C ALA A 27 -11.23 -5.84 -38.31
N ASP A 28 -10.65 -5.36 -37.20
CA ASP A 28 -10.45 -6.13 -35.98
C ASP A 28 -11.01 -5.37 -34.76
N PRO A 29 -12.33 -5.46 -34.51
CA PRO A 29 -12.95 -4.79 -33.39
C PRO A 29 -12.50 -5.46 -32.08
N GLY A 30 -11.48 -4.88 -31.45
CA GLY A 30 -11.19 -5.05 -30.03
C GLY A 30 -10.59 -6.39 -29.63
N ALA A 31 -9.27 -6.53 -29.82
CA ALA A 31 -8.52 -7.33 -28.86
C ALA A 31 -8.58 -6.60 -27.51
N GLU A 32 -9.16 -7.23 -26.48
CA GLU A 32 -9.15 -6.70 -25.12
C GLU A 32 -7.75 -6.21 -24.73
N TYR A 33 -7.67 -5.04 -24.09
CA TYR A 33 -6.40 -4.50 -23.64
C TYR A 33 -5.79 -5.42 -22.56
N ARG A 34 -4.85 -6.28 -22.97
CA ARG A 34 -4.25 -7.32 -22.14
C ARG A 34 -2.80 -7.00 -21.81
N PHE A 35 -2.45 -7.08 -20.53
CA PHE A 35 -1.08 -6.82 -20.04
C PHE A 35 -0.03 -7.68 -20.78
N GLY A 36 -0.32 -8.95 -21.02
CA GLY A 36 0.63 -9.85 -21.69
C GLY A 36 0.98 -9.42 -23.12
N SER A 37 0.02 -8.92 -23.90
CA SER A 37 0.30 -8.45 -25.27
C SER A 37 1.09 -7.14 -25.26
N VAL A 38 0.72 -6.19 -24.39
CA VAL A 38 1.46 -4.93 -24.24
C VAL A 38 2.91 -5.18 -23.83
N LEU A 39 3.13 -6.07 -22.85
CA LEU A 39 4.47 -6.42 -22.38
C LEU A 39 5.27 -7.25 -23.39
N ALA A 40 4.60 -8.04 -24.24
CA ALA A 40 5.26 -8.74 -25.33
C ALA A 40 5.72 -7.78 -26.43
N THR A 41 4.89 -6.78 -26.78
CA THR A 41 5.29 -5.69 -27.69
C THR A 41 6.46 -4.90 -27.12
N PHE A 42 6.39 -4.51 -25.84
CA PHE A 42 7.51 -3.87 -25.14
C PHE A 42 8.81 -4.71 -25.23
N ALA A 43 8.71 -6.02 -24.97
CA ALA A 43 9.87 -6.89 -25.04
C ALA A 43 10.45 -6.97 -26.46
N ALA A 44 9.60 -7.02 -27.49
CA ALA A 44 10.05 -7.03 -28.88
C ALA A 44 10.72 -5.71 -29.28
N ASP A 45 10.08 -4.58 -28.96
CA ASP A 45 10.47 -3.26 -29.46
C ASP A 45 11.64 -2.65 -28.69
N HIS A 46 11.80 -3.01 -27.40
CA HIS A 46 12.76 -2.37 -26.50
C HIS A 46 13.77 -3.33 -25.86
N LEU A 47 13.34 -4.51 -25.38
CA LEU A 47 14.28 -5.45 -24.73
C LEU A 47 15.12 -6.25 -25.72
N LEU A 48 14.55 -6.55 -26.89
CA LEU A 48 15.22 -7.30 -27.97
C LEU A 48 15.63 -6.38 -29.14
N GLN A 49 15.67 -5.08 -28.92
CA GLN A 49 16.24 -4.16 -29.88
C GLN A 49 17.76 -4.41 -29.99
N PRO A 50 18.29 -4.71 -31.19
CA PRO A 50 19.70 -5.04 -31.34
C PRO A 50 20.59 -3.80 -31.17
N LEU A 51 21.72 -3.96 -30.47
CA LEU A 51 22.76 -2.92 -30.34
C LEU A 51 23.32 -2.52 -31.71
N THR A 52 23.46 -3.50 -32.60
CA THR A 52 23.86 -3.30 -33.99
C THR A 52 22.83 -3.94 -34.91
N PRO A 53 22.25 -3.21 -35.89
CA PRO A 53 21.17 -3.73 -36.73
C PRO A 53 21.47 -5.06 -37.44
N ALA A 54 22.74 -5.38 -37.70
CA ALA A 54 23.18 -6.61 -38.35
C ALA A 54 23.28 -7.84 -37.41
N VAL A 55 23.25 -7.64 -36.09
CA VAL A 55 23.36 -8.73 -35.10
C VAL A 55 22.10 -8.69 -34.23
N PRO A 56 21.18 -9.66 -34.38
CA PRO A 56 19.93 -9.65 -33.62
C PRO A 56 20.23 -9.87 -32.13
N ALA A 57 19.51 -9.15 -31.27
CA ALA A 57 19.48 -9.47 -29.85
C ALA A 57 18.81 -10.83 -29.65
N ARG A 58 19.24 -11.58 -28.64
CA ARG A 58 18.72 -12.92 -28.33
C ARG A 58 18.47 -13.04 -26.85
N ALA A 59 17.30 -13.57 -26.48
CA ALA A 59 17.01 -14.03 -25.14
C ALA A 59 17.04 -15.56 -25.09
N VAL A 60 17.69 -16.10 -24.06
CA VAL A 60 17.75 -17.54 -23.78
C VAL A 60 17.43 -17.82 -22.33
N ASP A 61 16.78 -18.95 -22.07
CA ASP A 61 16.70 -19.50 -20.71
C ASP A 61 18.06 -20.10 -20.35
N SER A 62 18.73 -19.50 -19.39
CA SER A 62 20.08 -19.90 -18.95
C SER A 62 20.14 -21.30 -18.35
N VAL A 63 18.99 -21.88 -17.96
CA VAL A 63 18.92 -23.26 -17.45
C VAL A 63 18.80 -24.27 -18.58
N SER A 64 17.89 -24.04 -19.53
CA SER A 64 17.60 -24.99 -20.62
C SER A 64 18.35 -24.73 -21.92
N GLY A 65 18.93 -23.54 -22.09
CA GLY A 65 19.57 -23.08 -23.33
C GLY A 65 18.58 -22.74 -24.45
N ASN A 66 17.27 -22.87 -24.21
CA ASN A 66 16.25 -22.64 -25.22
C ASN A 66 16.08 -21.14 -25.52
N ALA A 67 15.77 -20.84 -26.78
CA ALA A 67 15.41 -19.49 -27.19
C ALA A 67 14.08 -19.07 -26.54
N VAL A 68 14.00 -17.81 -26.14
CA VAL A 68 12.84 -17.22 -25.44
C VAL A 68 12.24 -16.16 -26.34
N THR A 69 10.92 -16.24 -26.56
CA THR A 69 10.21 -15.33 -27.46
C THR A 69 9.79 -14.04 -26.75
N PRO A 70 9.44 -12.96 -27.47
CA PRO A 70 8.86 -11.76 -26.86
C PRO A 70 7.58 -12.06 -26.05
N ALA A 71 6.78 -13.05 -26.46
CA ALA A 71 5.59 -13.47 -25.72
C ALA A 71 5.96 -14.10 -24.37
N ASP A 72 7.01 -14.92 -24.32
CA ASP A 72 7.50 -15.52 -23.07
C ASP A 72 8.05 -14.46 -22.12
N LEU A 73 8.78 -13.47 -22.66
CA LEU A 73 9.28 -12.32 -21.89
C LEU A 73 8.12 -11.46 -21.37
N GLY A 74 7.12 -11.19 -22.21
CA GLY A 74 5.91 -10.47 -21.82
C GLY A 74 5.17 -11.18 -20.69
N GLN A 75 5.05 -12.50 -20.76
CA GLN A 75 4.44 -13.31 -19.70
C GLN A 75 5.27 -13.30 -18.41
N LEU A 76 6.61 -13.34 -18.51
CA LEU A 76 7.50 -13.22 -17.35
C LEU A 76 7.31 -11.88 -16.63
N LEU A 77 7.20 -10.79 -17.37
CA LEU A 77 6.94 -9.44 -16.83
C LEU A 77 5.51 -9.32 -16.27
N ALA A 78 4.53 -10.00 -16.87
CA ALA A 78 3.13 -9.94 -16.48
C ALA A 78 2.81 -10.76 -15.22
N THR A 79 3.51 -11.88 -15.01
CA THR A 79 3.29 -12.80 -13.89
C THR A 79 3.27 -12.12 -12.52
N PRO A 80 4.26 -11.30 -12.12
CA PRO A 80 4.26 -10.63 -10.82
C PRO A 80 3.17 -9.56 -10.63
N ILE A 81 2.54 -9.08 -11.71
CA ILE A 81 1.57 -7.96 -11.66
C ILE A 81 0.12 -8.40 -11.88
N LEU A 82 -0.10 -9.55 -12.53
CA LEU A 82 -1.43 -10.14 -12.76
C LEU A 82 -1.80 -11.05 -11.59
N VAL A 83 -2.19 -10.46 -10.46
CA VAL A 83 -2.72 -11.21 -9.32
C VAL A 83 -4.21 -11.45 -9.51
N ASP A 84 -4.60 -12.69 -9.85
CA ASP A 84 -6.01 -13.09 -9.74
C ASP A 84 -6.34 -13.34 -8.27
N SER A 85 -6.93 -12.31 -7.64
CA SER A 85 -7.33 -12.35 -6.23
C SER A 85 -8.44 -13.37 -5.93
N PHE A 86 -9.06 -13.97 -6.96
CA PHE A 86 -10.22 -14.85 -6.82
C PHE A 86 -9.89 -16.34 -6.92
N SER A 87 -8.86 -16.73 -7.67
CA SER A 87 -8.52 -18.15 -7.90
C SER A 87 -7.44 -18.71 -6.97
N GLY A 88 -6.70 -17.86 -6.25
CA GLY A 88 -5.58 -18.31 -5.39
C GLY A 88 -4.45 -19.02 -6.15
N GLY A 89 -4.47 -19.00 -7.49
CA GLY A 89 -3.60 -19.80 -8.35
C GLY A 89 -2.37 -19.08 -8.88
N THR A 90 -2.27 -17.76 -8.70
CA THR A 90 -1.08 -16.97 -9.06
C THR A 90 -0.37 -16.50 -7.79
N PRO A 91 0.93 -16.79 -7.63
CA PRO A 91 1.68 -16.34 -6.47
C PRO A 91 1.76 -14.80 -6.53
N GLY A 92 1.50 -14.13 -5.41
CA GLY A 92 1.24 -12.68 -5.34
C GLY A 92 2.44 -11.80 -5.71
N ASP A 93 2.30 -10.48 -5.51
CA ASP A 93 3.38 -9.48 -5.61
C ASP A 93 4.42 -9.70 -4.49
N THR A 94 5.22 -10.76 -4.60
CA THR A 94 6.29 -11.13 -3.66
C THR A 94 7.67 -10.85 -4.27
N PRO A 95 8.70 -10.56 -3.46
CA PRO A 95 10.06 -10.36 -3.94
C PRO A 95 10.58 -11.47 -4.86
N GLU A 96 10.23 -12.72 -4.57
CA GLU A 96 10.67 -13.92 -5.29
C GLU A 96 10.08 -13.97 -6.71
N ASN A 97 8.78 -13.66 -6.85
CA ASN A 97 8.11 -13.64 -8.16
C ASN A 97 8.57 -12.47 -9.02
N ASN A 98 8.95 -11.37 -8.37
CA ASN A 98 9.46 -10.17 -9.03
C ASN A 98 10.94 -10.29 -9.44
N ALA A 99 11.72 -11.16 -8.77
CA ALA A 99 13.17 -11.24 -8.96
C ALA A 99 13.57 -11.51 -10.42
N ALA A 100 12.92 -12.47 -11.08
CA ALA A 100 13.23 -12.82 -12.47
C ALA A 100 12.89 -11.68 -13.45
N ALA A 101 11.79 -10.98 -13.19
CA ALA A 101 11.34 -9.87 -14.02
C ALA A 101 12.24 -8.63 -13.83
N LEU A 102 12.66 -8.35 -12.60
CA LEU A 102 13.62 -7.28 -12.29
C LEU A 102 15.04 -7.59 -12.80
N ASP A 103 15.48 -8.84 -12.72
CA ASP A 103 16.78 -9.25 -13.27
C ASP A 103 16.81 -9.12 -14.80
N LEU A 104 15.70 -9.41 -15.48
CA LEU A 104 15.54 -9.16 -16.91
C LEU A 104 15.72 -7.67 -17.24
N LEU A 105 14.99 -6.79 -16.55
CA LEU A 105 15.05 -5.34 -16.80
C LEU A 105 16.40 -4.72 -16.39
N ALA A 106 17.05 -5.25 -15.35
CA ALA A 106 18.39 -4.82 -14.93
C ALA A 106 19.50 -5.27 -15.90
N GLN A 107 19.20 -6.05 -16.94
CA GLN A 107 20.15 -6.36 -18.02
C GLN A 107 20.17 -5.30 -19.12
N THR A 108 19.16 -4.41 -19.20
CA THR A 108 19.12 -3.33 -20.21
C THR A 108 19.53 -1.97 -19.65
N THR A 109 19.52 -1.80 -18.33
CA THR A 109 19.97 -0.58 -17.66
C THR A 109 20.64 -0.88 -16.32
N SER A 110 21.75 -0.19 -16.03
CA SER A 110 22.46 -0.29 -14.75
C SER A 110 21.77 0.47 -13.62
N ALA A 111 20.76 1.29 -13.93
CA ALA A 111 20.04 2.09 -12.94
C ALA A 111 19.06 1.26 -12.10
N ILE A 112 18.59 0.12 -12.61
CA ILE A 112 17.67 -0.75 -11.87
C ILE A 112 18.48 -1.60 -10.90
N SER A 113 18.23 -1.42 -9.60
CA SER A 113 18.83 -2.21 -8.56
C SER A 113 18.05 -3.50 -8.32
N ARG A 114 18.76 -4.63 -8.31
CA ARG A 114 18.19 -5.97 -8.07
C ARG A 114 17.86 -6.25 -6.60
N SER A 115 18.47 -5.51 -5.68
CA SER A 115 18.40 -5.79 -4.23
C SER A 115 17.65 -4.73 -3.43
N SER A 116 17.49 -3.51 -3.96
CA SER A 116 16.99 -2.38 -3.18
C SER A 116 15.48 -2.12 -3.32
N HIS A 117 14.86 -2.57 -4.42
CA HIS A 117 13.41 -2.54 -4.64
C HIS A 117 12.96 -3.83 -5.33
N PRO A 118 12.34 -4.75 -4.59
CA PRO A 118 12.02 -6.07 -5.12
C PRO A 118 10.67 -6.12 -5.83
N TYR A 119 10.09 -4.99 -6.26
CA TYR A 119 8.77 -4.96 -6.89
C TYR A 119 8.81 -4.30 -8.27
N ILE A 120 8.44 -5.04 -9.31
CA ILE A 120 8.38 -4.57 -10.69
C ILE A 120 7.34 -3.46 -10.87
N ARG A 121 6.27 -3.45 -10.06
CA ARG A 121 5.27 -2.38 -10.07
C ARG A 121 5.91 -1.01 -9.82
N GLN A 122 7.01 -0.97 -9.07
CA GLN A 122 7.76 0.25 -8.74
C GLN A 122 9.05 0.40 -9.58
N VAL A 123 9.14 -0.26 -10.75
CA VAL A 123 10.38 -0.28 -11.55
C VAL A 123 10.87 1.12 -11.93
N PHE A 124 9.96 2.05 -12.22
CA PHE A 124 10.33 3.43 -12.54
C PHE A 124 10.95 4.17 -11.33
N LEU A 125 10.40 3.97 -10.13
CA LEU A 125 10.99 4.49 -8.90
C LEU A 125 12.38 3.87 -8.65
N ASN A 126 12.53 2.57 -8.86
CA ASN A 126 13.81 1.87 -8.74
C ASN A 126 14.86 2.48 -9.70
N GLN A 127 14.51 2.62 -10.99
CA GLN A 127 15.35 3.22 -12.02
C GLN A 127 15.73 4.67 -11.66
N GLY A 128 14.75 5.51 -11.30
CA GLY A 128 15.01 6.92 -10.97
C GLY A 128 15.90 7.10 -9.72
N LEU A 129 15.73 6.25 -8.70
CA LEU A 129 16.62 6.25 -7.53
C LEU A 129 18.06 5.86 -7.90
N GLY A 130 18.24 4.88 -8.79
CA GLY A 130 19.55 4.48 -9.29
C GLY A 130 20.23 5.58 -10.13
N GLU A 131 19.48 6.23 -11.02
CA GLU A 131 19.95 7.35 -11.84
C GLU A 131 20.42 8.52 -10.97
N LEU A 132 19.64 8.89 -9.96
CA LEU A 132 19.95 9.98 -9.03
C LEU A 132 20.92 9.56 -7.92
N ARG A 133 21.31 8.27 -7.86
CA ARG A 133 22.14 7.68 -6.79
C ARG A 133 21.56 7.94 -5.39
N LEU A 134 20.24 7.96 -5.31
CA LEU A 134 19.49 8.23 -4.10
C LEU A 134 19.22 6.92 -3.34
N PRO A 135 19.27 6.93 -2.00
CA PRO A 135 19.05 5.73 -1.21
C PRO A 135 17.65 5.18 -1.41
N ALA A 136 17.54 3.87 -1.58
CA ALA A 136 16.25 3.21 -1.64
C ALA A 136 15.47 3.34 -0.32
N PRO A 137 14.17 3.71 -0.34
CA PRO A 137 13.34 3.63 0.84
C PRO A 137 13.24 2.18 1.31
N ALA A 138 13.95 1.89 2.40
CA ALA A 138 13.86 0.60 3.06
C ALA A 138 12.49 0.46 3.76
N PRO A 139 11.89 -0.73 3.78
CA PRO A 139 10.69 -0.98 4.56
C PRO A 139 10.82 -0.50 6.01
N GLY A 140 9.80 0.23 6.49
CA GLY A 140 9.76 0.82 7.83
C GLY A 140 10.63 2.07 8.04
N ARG A 141 11.33 2.55 7.00
CA ARG A 141 12.19 3.74 7.08
C ARG A 141 11.77 4.81 6.06
N VAL A 142 11.11 5.84 6.55
CA VAL A 142 10.76 7.03 5.75
C VAL A 142 11.99 7.93 5.64
N ILE A 143 12.65 7.91 4.49
CA ILE A 143 13.77 8.82 4.15
C ILE A 143 13.32 10.01 3.29
N TYR A 144 12.22 9.87 2.55
CA TYR A 144 11.62 10.92 1.74
C TYR A 144 10.32 11.40 2.34
N SER A 145 10.08 12.70 2.29
CA SER A 145 8.89 13.35 2.81
C SER A 145 8.59 14.61 2.01
N ALA A 146 7.43 15.20 2.25
CA ALA A 146 7.10 16.49 1.65
C ALA A 146 8.15 17.57 1.95
N GLU A 147 8.71 17.57 3.15
CA GLU A 147 9.60 18.63 3.65
C GLU A 147 11.01 18.53 3.09
N ASN A 148 11.57 17.33 3.06
CA ASN A 148 12.97 17.13 2.67
C ASN A 148 13.17 16.70 1.21
N ALA A 149 12.11 16.31 0.50
CA ALA A 149 12.22 15.80 -0.88
C ALA A 149 11.27 16.52 -1.84
N VAL A 150 9.95 16.48 -1.59
CA VAL A 150 8.96 16.98 -2.56
C VAL A 150 9.00 18.49 -2.72
N SER A 151 8.93 19.26 -1.62
CA SER A 151 8.97 20.72 -1.70
C SER A 151 10.28 21.26 -2.28
N PRO A 152 11.48 20.75 -1.90
CA PRO A 152 12.73 21.15 -2.54
C PRO A 152 12.75 20.84 -4.04
N SER A 153 12.41 19.62 -4.45
CA SER A 153 12.44 19.22 -5.87
C SER A 153 11.43 19.99 -6.73
N ALA A 154 10.23 20.27 -6.20
CA ALA A 154 9.24 21.09 -6.90
C ALA A 154 9.73 22.53 -7.14
N LYS A 155 10.37 23.14 -6.12
CA LYS A 155 10.94 24.49 -6.21
C LYS A 155 12.11 24.56 -7.17
N GLU A 156 13.00 23.57 -7.11
CA GLU A 156 14.16 23.48 -7.99
C GLU A 156 13.71 23.33 -9.44
N LEU A 157 12.79 22.39 -9.72
CA LEU A 157 12.23 22.21 -11.06
C LEU A 157 11.52 23.47 -11.56
N LEU A 158 10.71 24.12 -10.73
CA LEU A 158 10.05 25.38 -11.10
C LEU A 158 11.07 26.51 -11.39
N SER A 159 12.16 26.57 -10.63
CA SER A 159 13.25 27.54 -10.88
C SER A 159 13.92 27.28 -12.22
N VAL A 160 14.28 26.03 -12.50
CA VAL A 160 14.93 25.63 -13.76
C VAL A 160 14.05 25.97 -14.96
N ILE A 161 12.73 25.71 -14.85
CA ILE A 161 11.74 26.09 -15.87
C ILE A 161 11.67 27.62 -16.01
N GLY A 162 11.66 28.35 -14.89
CA GLY A 162 11.62 29.82 -14.88
C GLY A 162 12.85 30.50 -15.48
N ASP A 163 14.03 29.86 -15.36
CA ASP A 163 15.30 30.35 -15.91
C ASP A 163 15.45 30.07 -17.41
N GLY A 164 14.46 29.43 -18.05
CA GLY A 164 14.49 29.10 -19.49
C GLY A 164 15.52 28.02 -19.86
N SER A 165 16.10 27.35 -18.86
CA SER A 165 16.88 26.14 -19.10
C SER A 165 15.93 25.04 -19.57
N SER A 166 16.37 24.14 -20.44
CA SER A 166 15.52 23.09 -21.02
C SER A 166 15.65 21.78 -20.22
N PRO A 167 14.81 21.52 -19.21
CA PRO A 167 14.59 20.18 -18.72
C PRO A 167 13.76 19.46 -19.78
N THR A 168 14.42 18.64 -20.60
CA THR A 168 13.81 17.91 -21.72
C THR A 168 12.95 16.71 -21.29
N ALA A 169 12.33 16.78 -20.11
CA ALA A 169 11.42 15.82 -19.50
C ALA A 169 12.00 14.56 -18.85
N TYR A 170 11.20 13.96 -17.97
CA TYR A 170 11.51 12.74 -17.21
C TYR A 170 11.99 11.58 -18.08
N ASP A 171 11.44 11.46 -19.29
CA ASP A 171 11.58 10.27 -20.14
C ASP A 171 12.97 10.16 -20.80
N ASP A 172 13.67 11.30 -20.93
CA ASP A 172 15.04 11.38 -21.43
C ASP A 172 16.10 11.35 -20.30
N GLY A 173 15.67 11.12 -19.05
CA GLY A 173 16.55 11.13 -17.89
C GLY A 173 16.90 12.54 -17.39
N ASP A 174 16.04 13.54 -17.65
CA ASP A 174 16.24 14.89 -17.09
C ASP A 174 16.25 14.84 -15.56
N ALA A 175 17.30 15.39 -14.96
CA ALA A 175 17.51 15.31 -13.53
C ALA A 175 16.40 16.02 -12.73
N GLY A 176 15.85 17.14 -13.22
CA GLY A 176 14.84 17.91 -12.50
C GLY A 176 13.49 17.20 -12.42
N TRP A 177 12.98 16.74 -13.56
CA TRP A 177 11.75 15.95 -13.60
C TRP A 177 11.88 14.60 -12.89
N THR A 178 13.03 13.92 -13.05
CA THR A 178 13.35 12.67 -12.34
C THR A 178 13.39 12.88 -10.83
N GLN A 179 14.02 13.97 -10.36
CA GLN A 179 14.07 14.30 -8.95
C GLN A 179 12.67 14.59 -8.37
N PHE A 180 11.81 15.30 -9.10
CA PHE A 180 10.44 15.56 -8.66
C PHE A 180 9.58 14.28 -8.62
N PHE A 181 9.62 13.48 -9.69
CA PHE A 181 8.96 12.17 -9.73
C PHE A 181 9.42 11.28 -8.57
N VAL A 182 10.74 11.06 -8.42
CA VAL A 182 11.30 10.20 -7.38
C VAL A 182 10.92 10.71 -6.00
N SER A 183 10.93 12.02 -5.78
CA SER A 183 10.54 12.62 -4.50
C SER A 183 9.09 12.31 -4.13
N LEU A 184 8.15 12.42 -5.09
CA LEU A 184 6.74 12.07 -4.88
C LEU A 184 6.54 10.56 -4.72
N ALA A 185 7.10 9.79 -5.65
CA ALA A 185 6.96 8.34 -5.69
C ALA A 185 7.55 7.69 -4.43
N ALA A 186 8.72 8.15 -3.98
CA ALA A 186 9.38 7.63 -2.79
C ALA A 186 8.71 8.07 -1.48
N ALA A 187 8.09 9.26 -1.44
CA ALA A 187 7.42 9.77 -0.25
C ALA A 187 6.01 9.17 -0.06
N PHE A 188 5.29 8.89 -1.15
CA PHE A 188 3.85 8.58 -1.07
C PHE A 188 3.43 7.28 -1.79
N ARG A 189 4.21 6.77 -2.75
CA ARG A 189 3.95 5.52 -3.50
C ARG A 189 2.50 5.33 -3.98
N PRO A 190 1.88 6.34 -4.62
CA PRO A 190 0.50 6.24 -5.04
C PRO A 190 0.33 5.18 -6.14
N ALA A 191 -0.66 4.29 -6.01
CA ALA A 191 -1.00 3.32 -7.04
C ALA A 191 -1.93 3.97 -8.10
N THR A 192 -1.35 4.82 -8.95
CA THR A 192 -2.07 5.58 -9.98
C THR A 192 -1.16 5.98 -11.14
N LEU A 193 -1.72 6.36 -12.29
CA LEU A 193 -0.97 7.09 -13.31
C LEU A 193 -0.90 8.57 -12.89
N GLY A 194 0.30 9.05 -12.58
CA GLY A 194 0.50 10.46 -12.28
C GLY A 194 0.86 11.28 -13.52
N VAL A 195 0.49 12.55 -13.53
CA VAL A 195 0.85 13.49 -14.61
C VAL A 195 1.14 14.84 -13.99
N ALA A 196 2.39 15.28 -14.06
CA ALA A 196 2.76 16.60 -13.62
C ALA A 196 2.51 17.63 -14.72
N MET A 197 1.94 18.76 -14.34
CA MET A 197 1.72 19.90 -15.20
C MET A 197 2.22 21.15 -14.49
N LEU A 198 2.83 22.07 -15.23
CA LEU A 198 3.41 23.30 -14.68
C LEU A 198 2.38 24.07 -13.83
N GLY A 199 1.14 24.17 -14.30
CA GLY A 199 0.04 24.83 -13.61
C GLY A 199 -1.28 24.72 -14.37
N PRO A 200 -2.31 25.49 -13.96
CA PRO A 200 -3.66 25.43 -14.52
C PRO A 200 -3.70 25.60 -16.05
N ASP A 201 -2.90 26.50 -16.61
CA ASP A 201 -2.89 26.78 -18.06
C ASP A 201 -2.44 25.56 -18.89
N THR A 202 -1.50 24.77 -18.36
CA THR A 202 -1.07 23.53 -19.02
C THR A 202 -2.17 22.47 -18.99
N PHE A 203 -2.96 22.42 -17.91
CA PHE A 203 -4.13 21.55 -17.84
C PHE A 203 -5.22 21.99 -18.83
N THR A 204 -5.44 23.31 -18.99
CA THR A 204 -6.38 23.82 -20.00
C THR A 204 -5.97 23.43 -21.42
N ARG A 205 -4.67 23.54 -21.78
CA ARG A 205 -4.15 23.08 -23.08
C ARG A 205 -4.32 21.58 -23.28
N PHE A 206 -4.17 20.77 -22.23
CA PHE A 206 -4.51 19.35 -22.29
C PHE A 206 -6.00 19.14 -22.57
N GLY A 207 -6.88 19.90 -21.92
CA GLY A 207 -8.33 19.87 -22.18
C GLY A 207 -8.68 20.22 -23.63
N GLU A 208 -8.00 21.20 -24.22
CA GLU A 208 -8.13 21.57 -25.63
C GLU A 208 -7.67 20.43 -26.56
N HIS A 209 -6.50 19.84 -26.30
CA HIS A 209 -5.97 18.69 -27.04
C HIS A 209 -6.91 17.47 -26.96
N LEU A 210 -7.43 17.17 -25.77
CA LEU A 210 -8.42 16.11 -25.57
C LEU A 210 -9.66 16.34 -26.43
N MET A 211 -10.16 17.58 -26.47
CA MET A 211 -11.34 17.93 -27.26
C MET A 211 -11.07 17.89 -28.76
N GLU A 212 -9.87 18.24 -29.21
CA GLU A 212 -9.46 18.10 -30.62
C GLU A 212 -9.49 16.63 -31.05
N VAL A 213 -8.81 15.75 -30.31
CA VAL A 213 -8.77 14.30 -30.58
C VAL A 213 -10.17 13.69 -30.54
N ALA A 214 -10.96 14.00 -29.50
CA ALA A 214 -12.31 13.45 -29.34
C ALA A 214 -13.26 13.93 -30.45
N SER A 215 -13.17 15.18 -30.87
CA SER A 215 -14.01 15.74 -31.93
C SER A 215 -13.67 15.15 -33.31
N ALA A 216 -12.38 14.97 -33.61
CA ALA A 216 -11.93 14.32 -34.85
C ALA A 216 -12.43 12.87 -34.93
N LEU A 217 -12.30 12.11 -33.83
CA LEU A 217 -12.78 10.72 -33.77
C LEU A 217 -14.30 10.62 -33.83
N HIS A 218 -15.02 11.56 -33.20
CA HIS A 218 -16.48 11.65 -33.31
C HIS A 218 -16.94 11.94 -34.75
N ALA A 219 -16.29 12.89 -35.43
CA ALA A 219 -16.58 13.20 -36.83
C ALA A 219 -16.32 12.00 -37.77
N SER A 220 -15.34 11.16 -37.44
CA SER A 220 -15.07 9.90 -38.16
C SER A 220 -16.00 8.73 -37.80
N GLY A 221 -16.97 8.94 -36.90
CA GLY A 221 -17.93 7.91 -36.47
C GLY A 221 -17.36 6.86 -35.50
N LYS A 222 -16.11 7.02 -35.03
CA LYS A 222 -15.43 6.08 -34.13
C LYS A 222 -15.83 6.24 -32.66
N VAL A 223 -16.36 7.41 -32.29
CA VAL A 223 -16.68 7.78 -30.90
C VAL A 223 -18.14 8.24 -30.81
N SER A 224 -18.86 7.75 -29.80
CA SER A 224 -20.25 8.11 -29.56
C SER A 224 -20.40 9.52 -28.98
N ALA A 225 -21.59 10.11 -29.09
CA ALA A 225 -21.89 11.41 -28.48
C ALA A 225 -21.74 11.40 -26.94
N ASP A 226 -22.00 10.25 -26.29
CA ASP A 226 -21.80 10.07 -24.84
C ASP A 226 -20.32 10.17 -24.46
N VAL A 227 -19.45 9.51 -25.22
CA VAL A 227 -17.99 9.58 -24.98
C VAL A 227 -17.45 10.98 -25.25
N LEU A 228 -17.93 11.65 -26.31
CA LEU A 228 -17.58 13.05 -26.58
C LEU A 228 -18.01 13.97 -25.43
N ASP A 229 -19.20 13.77 -24.86
CA ASP A 229 -19.66 14.56 -23.72
C ASP A 229 -18.80 14.32 -22.47
N LYS A 230 -18.40 13.07 -22.19
CA LYS A 230 -17.45 12.75 -21.11
C LYS A 230 -16.10 13.45 -21.31
N CYS A 231 -15.59 13.50 -22.55
CA CYS A 231 -14.38 14.25 -22.88
C CYS A 231 -14.55 15.76 -22.60
N ARG A 232 -15.70 16.34 -22.97
CA ARG A 232 -16.04 17.74 -22.68
C ARG A 232 -16.09 18.02 -21.19
N GLN A 233 -16.72 17.13 -20.41
CA GLN A 233 -16.78 17.27 -18.97
C GLN A 233 -15.39 17.17 -18.32
N CYS A 234 -14.51 16.31 -18.84
CA CYS A 234 -13.11 16.20 -18.42
C CYS A 234 -12.32 17.49 -18.74
N ALA A 235 -12.48 18.04 -19.95
CA ALA A 235 -11.83 19.27 -20.36
C ALA A 235 -12.29 20.51 -19.56
N ALA A 236 -13.47 20.46 -18.95
CA ALA A 236 -14.00 21.52 -18.09
C ALA A 236 -13.46 21.50 -16.64
N ILE A 237 -12.63 20.51 -16.28
CA ILE A 237 -11.99 20.43 -14.96
C ILE A 237 -10.90 21.52 -14.85
N THR A 238 -10.60 21.96 -13.63
CA THR A 238 -9.55 22.96 -13.37
C THR A 238 -8.55 22.41 -12.36
N LEU A 239 -7.26 22.45 -12.68
CA LEU A 239 -6.16 22.05 -11.79
C LEU A 239 -5.66 23.23 -10.95
N THR A 240 -6.49 23.77 -10.05
CA THR A 240 -6.14 24.97 -9.26
C THR A 240 -5.43 24.66 -7.95
N ASP A 241 -5.73 23.51 -7.33
CA ASP A 241 -5.05 23.08 -6.11
C ASP A 241 -3.85 22.16 -6.41
N LEU A 242 -3.26 21.56 -5.39
CA LEU A 242 -2.12 20.64 -5.49
C LEU A 242 -2.36 19.50 -6.48
N THR A 243 -3.51 18.83 -6.41
CA THR A 243 -3.82 17.68 -7.26
C THR A 243 -5.27 17.66 -7.71
N GLU A 244 -5.55 17.08 -8.87
CA GLU A 244 -6.88 16.67 -9.31
C GLU A 244 -6.85 15.20 -9.71
N ALA A 245 -7.91 14.44 -9.43
CA ALA A 245 -7.93 13.00 -9.67
C ALA A 245 -9.14 12.59 -10.51
N LEU A 246 -8.92 11.69 -11.47
CA LEU A 246 -9.95 11.11 -12.32
C LEU A 246 -9.94 9.60 -12.17
N ARG A 247 -11.10 9.01 -11.85
CA ARG A 247 -11.29 7.55 -11.90
C ARG A 247 -11.79 7.14 -13.27
N LEU A 248 -11.02 6.28 -13.93
CA LEU A 248 -11.36 5.72 -15.24
C LEU A 248 -12.12 4.41 -15.12
N ARG A 249 -11.75 3.57 -14.15
CA ARG A 249 -12.24 2.19 -14.03
C ARG A 249 -12.50 1.80 -12.58
N PRO A 250 -13.41 0.85 -12.33
CA PRO A 250 -13.66 0.34 -11.00
C PRO A 250 -12.59 -0.65 -10.51
N ARG A 251 -11.92 -1.41 -11.39
CA ARG A 251 -10.84 -2.38 -11.08
C ARG A 251 -9.97 -2.67 -12.31
N ALA A 252 -8.74 -3.13 -12.09
CA ALA A 252 -7.72 -3.40 -13.11
C ALA A 252 -8.14 -4.45 -14.15
N ASN A 253 -8.95 -5.44 -13.72
CA ASN A 253 -9.40 -6.55 -14.55
C ASN A 253 -10.66 -6.25 -15.38
N VAL A 254 -11.23 -5.05 -15.29
CA VAL A 254 -12.35 -4.65 -16.13
C VAL A 254 -11.79 -4.19 -17.48
N PRO A 255 -12.07 -4.93 -18.58
CA PRO A 255 -11.59 -4.55 -19.90
C PRO A 255 -12.09 -3.16 -20.27
N THR A 256 -11.24 -2.39 -20.94
CA THR A 256 -11.66 -1.15 -21.59
C THR A 256 -11.89 -1.40 -23.06
N GLU A 257 -13.12 -1.13 -23.50
CA GLU A 257 -13.46 -1.11 -24.92
C GLU A 257 -12.62 -0.05 -25.63
N ASP A 258 -12.22 -0.35 -26.86
CA ASP A 258 -11.54 0.63 -27.72
C ASP A 258 -12.42 1.87 -27.91
N TYR A 259 -11.76 3.03 -28.00
CA TYR A 259 -12.42 4.34 -28.10
C TYR A 259 -13.34 4.70 -26.92
N SER A 260 -13.37 3.93 -25.83
CA SER A 260 -14.00 4.36 -24.59
C SER A 260 -13.36 5.63 -24.03
N PHE A 261 -14.12 6.39 -23.22
CA PHE A 261 -13.60 7.60 -22.57
C PHE A 261 -12.27 7.36 -21.84
N ALA A 262 -12.13 6.24 -21.14
CA ALA A 262 -10.90 5.86 -20.43
C ALA A 262 -9.72 5.68 -21.39
N ARG A 263 -9.93 5.08 -22.56
CA ARG A 263 -8.86 4.88 -23.56
C ARG A 263 -8.48 6.18 -24.24
N LEU A 264 -9.48 7.00 -24.61
CA LEU A 264 -9.25 8.29 -25.23
C LEU A 264 -8.49 9.24 -24.32
N VAL A 265 -8.89 9.39 -23.05
CA VAL A 265 -8.23 10.35 -22.16
C VAL A 265 -6.77 9.97 -21.90
N VAL A 266 -6.46 8.68 -21.73
CA VAL A 266 -5.08 8.20 -21.53
C VAL A 266 -4.26 8.36 -22.81
N HIS A 267 -4.83 8.06 -23.98
CA HIS A 267 -4.16 8.27 -25.26
C HIS A 267 -3.89 9.76 -25.55
N SER A 268 -4.89 10.61 -25.35
CA SER A 268 -4.74 12.06 -25.50
C SER A 268 -3.71 12.61 -24.53
N LEU A 269 -3.61 12.05 -23.33
CA LEU A 269 -2.65 12.50 -22.33
C LEU A 269 -1.21 12.12 -22.71
N PHE A 270 -0.97 10.87 -23.13
CA PHE A 270 0.35 10.43 -23.60
C PHE A 270 0.79 11.20 -24.85
N SER A 271 -0.12 11.41 -25.81
CA SER A 271 0.18 12.19 -27.02
C SER A 271 0.42 13.67 -26.71
N PHE A 272 -0.34 14.27 -25.80
CA PHE A 272 -0.13 15.65 -25.34
C PHE A 272 1.24 15.82 -24.71
N VAL A 273 1.60 14.99 -23.72
CA VAL A 273 2.91 15.07 -23.05
C VAL A 273 4.04 14.89 -24.05
N ARG A 274 3.93 13.92 -24.96
CA ARG A 274 4.95 13.72 -26.00
C ARG A 274 5.08 14.93 -26.93
N THR A 275 3.98 15.58 -27.27
CA THR A 275 3.96 16.78 -28.12
C THR A 275 4.61 17.97 -27.42
N GLU A 276 4.34 18.15 -26.13
CA GLU A 276 5.00 19.16 -25.28
C GLU A 276 6.52 18.94 -25.25
N GLN A 277 6.95 17.70 -25.05
CA GLN A 277 8.38 17.33 -25.02
C GLN A 277 9.09 17.62 -26.34
N VAL A 278 8.51 17.17 -27.46
CA VAL A 278 9.07 17.40 -28.81
C VAL A 278 9.14 18.89 -29.13
N SER A 279 8.10 19.65 -28.77
CA SER A 279 8.04 21.09 -29.00
C SER A 279 9.06 21.84 -28.14
N ALA A 280 9.22 21.45 -26.88
CA ALA A 280 10.22 21.99 -25.96
C ALA A 280 11.64 21.75 -26.48
N ALA A 281 11.95 20.53 -26.91
CA ALA A 281 13.25 20.20 -27.49
C ALA A 281 13.55 21.00 -28.77
N ALA A 282 12.57 21.12 -29.68
CA ALA A 282 12.73 21.88 -30.92
C ALA A 282 12.93 23.39 -30.69
N SER A 283 12.35 23.93 -29.63
CA SER A 283 12.42 25.36 -29.27
C SER A 283 13.49 25.70 -28.23
N SER A 284 14.27 24.70 -27.77
CA SER A 284 15.22 24.85 -26.65
C SER A 284 14.56 25.47 -25.40
N ALA A 285 13.31 25.11 -25.15
CA ALA A 285 12.49 25.58 -24.03
C ALA A 285 12.25 24.45 -23.02
N PRO A 286 11.80 24.75 -21.79
CA PRO A 286 11.35 23.73 -20.83
C PRO A 286 10.06 23.04 -21.29
N ALA A 287 9.97 21.73 -21.09
CA ALA A 287 8.68 21.03 -21.15
C ALA A 287 7.81 21.45 -19.96
N HIS A 288 6.50 21.61 -20.18
CA HIS A 288 5.56 22.02 -19.12
C HIS A 288 4.73 20.87 -18.54
N ALA A 289 4.89 19.65 -19.06
CA ALA A 289 4.22 18.47 -18.56
C ALA A 289 5.12 17.23 -18.64
N ALA A 290 4.90 16.29 -17.72
CA ALA A 290 5.59 15.01 -17.70
C ALA A 290 4.69 13.91 -17.12
N LEU A 291 4.85 12.69 -17.62
CA LEU A 291 4.25 11.51 -17.00
C LEU A 291 4.99 11.17 -15.71
N LEU A 292 4.24 10.83 -14.66
CA LEU A 292 4.77 10.35 -13.38
C LEU A 292 4.36 8.88 -13.21
N PRO A 293 5.18 7.92 -13.64
CA PRO A 293 4.83 6.51 -13.65
C PRO A 293 5.00 5.86 -12.27
N PHE A 294 4.08 6.15 -11.36
CA PHE A 294 4.17 5.65 -9.98
C PHE A 294 4.00 4.13 -9.87
N ASP A 295 3.23 3.53 -10.78
CA ASP A 295 2.96 2.09 -10.81
C ASP A 295 2.91 1.58 -12.26
N LEU A 296 3.70 0.55 -12.59
CA LEU A 296 3.74 -0.04 -13.93
C LEU A 296 2.36 -0.52 -14.39
N THR A 297 1.53 -1.06 -13.49
CA THR A 297 0.21 -1.53 -13.91
C THR A 297 -0.70 -0.39 -14.31
N GLU A 298 -0.57 0.74 -13.63
CA GLU A 298 -1.33 1.96 -13.91
C GLU A 298 -0.80 2.68 -15.14
N VAL A 299 0.49 2.57 -15.48
CA VAL A 299 1.02 3.05 -16.76
C VAL A 299 0.42 2.25 -17.92
N ILE A 300 0.37 0.93 -17.80
CA ILE A 300 -0.19 0.07 -18.84
C ILE A 300 -1.69 0.31 -18.94
N CYS A 301 -2.46 0.03 -17.88
CA CYS A 301 -3.91 0.22 -17.88
C CYS A 301 -4.35 1.01 -16.64
N PRO A 302 -4.45 2.35 -16.72
CA PRO A 302 -4.80 3.14 -15.55
C PRO A 302 -6.22 2.83 -15.06
N GLU A 303 -6.36 2.61 -13.75
CA GLU A 303 -7.65 2.71 -13.07
C GLU A 303 -7.97 4.17 -12.73
N THR A 304 -6.92 4.92 -12.40
CA THR A 304 -6.99 6.30 -11.94
C THR A 304 -5.89 7.14 -12.56
N ILE A 305 -6.16 8.42 -12.76
CA ILE A 305 -5.17 9.43 -13.12
C ILE A 305 -5.13 10.47 -11.99
N VAL A 306 -3.93 10.84 -11.55
CA VAL A 306 -3.71 11.99 -10.66
C VAL A 306 -2.90 13.05 -11.40
N PHE A 307 -3.55 14.18 -11.67
CA PHE A 307 -2.92 15.39 -12.18
C PHE A 307 -2.28 16.14 -11.03
N VAL A 308 -1.03 16.55 -11.20
CA VAL A 308 -0.18 17.18 -10.19
C VAL A 308 0.16 18.60 -10.65
N ASN A 309 -0.22 19.60 -9.88
CA ASN A 309 0.10 21.00 -10.14
C ASN A 309 1.50 21.34 -9.58
N LEU A 310 2.50 21.44 -10.44
CA LEU A 310 3.88 21.72 -10.04
C LEU A 310 4.03 23.09 -9.37
N ASP A 311 3.43 24.15 -9.92
CA ASP A 311 3.50 25.50 -9.35
C ASP A 311 2.90 25.56 -7.94
N ALA A 312 1.75 24.90 -7.73
CA ALA A 312 1.16 24.77 -6.40
C ALA A 312 2.07 23.98 -5.45
N HIS A 313 2.69 22.88 -5.90
CA HIS A 313 3.62 22.08 -5.10
C HIS A 313 4.90 22.83 -4.71
N ALA A 314 5.38 23.75 -5.55
CA ALA A 314 6.54 24.59 -5.25
C ALA A 314 6.21 25.68 -4.19
N ARG A 315 4.96 26.15 -4.14
CA ARG A 315 4.54 27.29 -3.29
C ARG A 315 3.92 26.88 -1.96
N ARG A 316 3.22 25.75 -1.91
CA ARG A 316 2.52 25.28 -0.71
C ARG A 316 3.49 24.79 0.37
N THR A 317 3.01 24.76 1.60
CA THR A 317 3.81 24.26 2.72
C THR A 317 3.96 22.74 2.66
N PRO A 318 5.08 22.16 3.15
CA PRO A 318 5.24 20.71 3.21
C PRO A 318 4.12 19.97 3.94
N SER A 319 3.51 20.60 4.95
CA SER A 319 2.38 20.03 5.68
C SER A 319 1.12 19.90 4.82
N GLU A 320 0.84 20.88 3.96
CA GLU A 320 -0.29 20.83 3.02
C GLU A 320 -0.08 19.75 1.97
N ILE A 321 1.13 19.68 1.40
CA ILE A 321 1.51 18.66 0.41
C ILE A 321 1.39 17.26 1.02
N LYS A 322 1.95 17.04 2.22
CA LYS A 322 1.82 15.75 2.92
C LYS A 322 0.35 15.40 3.15
N LYS A 323 -0.47 16.36 3.59
CA LYS A 323 -1.89 16.15 3.87
C LYS A 323 -2.63 15.73 2.61
N GLU A 324 -2.38 16.41 1.50
CA GLU A 324 -3.02 16.11 0.21
C GLU A 324 -2.66 14.71 -0.26
N TRP A 325 -1.38 14.38 -0.35
CA TRP A 325 -0.95 13.08 -0.85
C TRP A 325 -1.36 11.92 0.07
N THR A 326 -1.34 12.10 1.39
CA THR A 326 -1.87 11.08 2.32
C THR A 326 -3.37 10.85 2.10
N TRP A 327 -4.10 11.92 1.76
CA TRP A 327 -5.52 11.81 1.44
C TRP A 327 -5.74 11.12 0.08
N VAL A 328 -5.02 11.53 -0.96
CA VAL A 328 -5.05 10.91 -2.30
C VAL A 328 -4.77 9.42 -2.19
N THR A 329 -3.67 9.02 -1.54
CA THR A 329 -3.30 7.60 -1.39
C THR A 329 -4.37 6.82 -0.64
N GLY A 330 -4.97 7.37 0.41
CA GLY A 330 -6.07 6.73 1.13
C GLY A 330 -7.36 6.59 0.31
N GLN A 331 -7.62 7.53 -0.63
CA GLN A 331 -8.77 7.42 -1.54
C GLN A 331 -8.56 6.36 -2.62
N LEU A 332 -7.33 6.21 -3.12
CA LEU A 332 -6.99 5.18 -4.09
C LEU A 332 -7.23 3.77 -3.52
N THR A 333 -7.02 3.59 -2.22
CA THR A 333 -7.01 2.27 -1.57
C THR A 333 -8.36 1.88 -0.97
N SER A 334 -9.13 2.85 -0.47
CA SER A 334 -10.52 2.65 0.00
C SER A 334 -11.54 2.46 -1.13
N GLY A 335 -11.10 2.55 -2.39
CA GLY A 335 -11.94 2.53 -3.58
C GLY A 335 -12.82 3.78 -3.64
N LEU A 336 -12.36 4.81 -4.37
CA LEU A 336 -13.14 6.00 -4.73
C LEU A 336 -14.60 5.63 -5.02
N LYS A 337 -15.56 5.96 -4.14
CA LYS A 337 -16.97 5.60 -4.35
C LYS A 337 -17.41 6.03 -5.75
N VAL A 338 -17.76 5.05 -6.59
CA VAL A 338 -18.35 5.30 -7.91
C VAL A 338 -19.70 5.98 -7.66
N MET A 339 -19.72 7.30 -7.66
CA MET A 339 -20.94 8.06 -7.78
C MET A 339 -21.29 8.11 -9.27
N SER A 340 -22.50 7.67 -9.60
CA SER A 340 -23.09 7.67 -10.93
C SER A 340 -22.69 8.90 -11.75
N MET A 341 -22.37 8.68 -13.04
CA MET A 341 -21.81 9.66 -13.99
C MET A 341 -22.69 10.89 -14.31
N LYS A 342 -23.78 11.12 -13.56
CA LYS A 342 -24.53 12.38 -13.59
C LYS A 342 -23.93 13.48 -12.73
N THR A 343 -22.82 13.25 -12.04
CA THR A 343 -22.14 14.30 -11.29
C THR A 343 -20.65 13.98 -11.22
N ILE A 344 -19.83 14.59 -12.11
CA ILE A 344 -18.42 14.80 -11.78
C ILE A 344 -18.41 15.62 -10.49
N THR A 345 -18.23 14.92 -9.38
CA THR A 345 -18.29 15.55 -8.06
C THR A 345 -16.86 15.91 -7.71
N ARG A 346 -16.60 17.23 -7.64
CA ARG A 346 -15.32 17.82 -7.24
C ARG A 346 -14.89 17.24 -5.89
N LEU A 347 -13.69 16.65 -5.83
CA LEU A 347 -13.12 16.09 -4.59
C LEU A 347 -12.65 17.16 -3.58
N GLY A 348 -12.73 18.46 -3.92
CA GLY A 348 -12.33 19.57 -3.05
C GLY A 348 -13.34 20.06 -2.00
N ALA A 349 -14.54 19.49 -1.88
CA ALA A 349 -15.64 20.12 -1.09
C ALA A 349 -16.09 19.39 0.19
N ALA A 350 -15.35 18.39 0.71
CA ALA A 350 -15.76 17.64 1.90
C ALA A 350 -14.68 17.51 3.01
N ALA A 351 -13.64 18.35 3.00
CA ALA A 351 -12.41 18.11 3.77
C ALA A 351 -12.09 19.13 4.88
N SER A 352 -13.09 19.74 5.55
CA SER A 352 -12.87 20.81 6.55
C SER A 352 -13.19 20.47 8.01
N ARG A 353 -13.17 19.21 8.48
CA ARG A 353 -13.49 18.96 9.92
C ARG A 353 -12.58 18.07 10.75
N LEU A 354 -11.56 17.43 10.22
CA LEU A 354 -10.68 16.60 11.04
C LEU A 354 -9.27 16.66 10.45
N ARG A 355 -8.32 17.26 11.18
CA ARG A 355 -6.91 16.84 11.23
C ARG A 355 -6.05 17.84 12.03
N ASN A 356 -5.67 17.42 13.24
CA ASN A 356 -4.48 17.84 13.97
C ASN A 356 -3.89 16.57 14.63
N ALA A 357 -2.56 16.50 14.72
CA ALA A 357 -1.70 15.44 15.28
C ALA A 357 -1.31 14.32 14.30
N GLU A 358 -0.06 13.90 14.12
CA GLU A 358 1.21 14.29 14.73
C GLU A 358 2.39 13.74 13.90
N ARG A 359 3.61 14.12 14.28
CA ARG A 359 4.87 14.04 13.53
C ARG A 359 5.88 13.15 14.30
N THR A 360 6.72 12.42 13.55
CA THR A 360 8.14 12.07 13.82
C THR A 360 8.51 10.66 14.37
N ALA A 361 9.63 10.17 13.80
CA ALA A 361 10.19 8.82 13.65
C ALA A 361 11.21 8.36 14.74
N VAL A 362 11.83 7.16 14.58
CA VAL A 362 13.29 6.90 14.44
C VAL A 362 13.61 5.37 14.33
N ASN A 363 14.74 5.10 13.67
CA ASN A 363 15.26 3.88 13.04
C ASN A 363 16.03 2.84 13.88
N SER A 364 16.21 1.68 13.22
CA SER A 364 17.45 0.86 13.03
C SER A 364 18.01 -0.01 14.16
N ARG A 365 17.74 -1.33 14.05
CA ARG A 365 18.67 -2.41 14.44
C ARG A 365 18.49 -3.77 13.73
N ASN A 366 17.43 -3.98 12.94
CA ASN A 366 17.02 -5.32 12.46
C ASN A 366 17.53 -5.73 11.07
N GLN A 367 18.55 -5.06 10.53
CA GLN A 367 18.96 -5.27 9.13
C GLN A 367 19.80 -6.54 8.90
N LEU A 368 20.24 -7.23 9.96
CA LEU A 368 21.02 -8.48 9.87
C LEU A 368 20.18 -9.76 9.98
N ASP A 369 18.91 -9.67 10.40
CA ASP A 369 17.99 -10.83 10.50
C ASP A 369 17.16 -11.07 9.21
N ARG A 370 17.25 -10.16 8.23
CA ARG A 370 16.45 -10.21 7.00
C ARG A 370 16.85 -11.35 6.06
N ASP A 371 18.09 -11.82 6.14
CA ASP A 371 18.66 -12.77 5.19
C ASP A 371 18.51 -14.25 5.61
N SER A 372 17.81 -14.55 6.72
CA SER A 372 17.82 -15.90 7.34
C SER A 372 16.46 -16.58 7.50
N LYS A 373 15.33 -15.94 7.15
CA LYS A 373 13.98 -16.50 7.37
C LYS A 373 13.28 -16.87 6.05
N ARG A 374 12.90 -18.15 5.90
CA ARG A 374 12.11 -18.67 4.76
C ARG A 374 10.64 -18.26 4.86
N ASP A 375 9.91 -18.29 3.75
CA ASP A 375 8.46 -18.06 3.70
C ASP A 375 7.68 -18.98 4.67
N ALA A 376 6.67 -18.38 5.32
CA ALA A 376 5.70 -19.13 6.10
C ALA A 376 4.77 -19.91 5.17
N GLN A 377 4.47 -21.15 5.54
CA GLN A 377 3.52 -22.01 4.85
C GLN A 377 2.42 -22.47 5.81
N ALA A 378 1.26 -22.84 5.28
CA ALA A 378 0.14 -23.35 6.09
C ALA A 378 0.53 -24.56 6.98
N ALA A 379 1.53 -25.35 6.56
CA ALA A 379 2.05 -26.49 7.31
C ALA A 379 2.89 -26.09 8.55
N ASP A 380 3.33 -24.83 8.65
CA ASP A 380 4.11 -24.34 9.80
C ASP A 380 3.24 -24.05 11.03
N PHE A 381 1.92 -24.11 10.89
CA PHE A 381 0.94 -23.91 11.97
C PHE A 381 0.45 -25.25 12.52
N SER A 382 -0.12 -25.21 13.73
CA SER A 382 -0.68 -26.41 14.35
C SER A 382 -1.76 -27.07 13.48
N ALA A 383 -1.68 -28.40 13.35
CA ALA A 383 -2.67 -29.18 12.61
C ALA A 383 -4.10 -28.99 13.16
N ALA A 384 -4.23 -28.77 14.48
CA ALA A 384 -5.49 -28.42 15.12
C ALA A 384 -5.43 -27.04 15.76
N ALA A 385 -6.56 -26.33 15.72
CA ALA A 385 -6.73 -25.04 16.37
C ALA A 385 -6.37 -25.09 17.87
N PRO A 386 -5.44 -24.25 18.37
CA PRO A 386 -5.13 -24.18 19.79
C PRO A 386 -6.35 -23.79 20.64
N PRO A 387 -6.49 -24.35 21.85
CA PRO A 387 -7.61 -24.03 22.72
C PRO A 387 -7.58 -22.56 23.17
N PRO A 388 -8.75 -21.91 23.36
CA PRO A 388 -8.81 -20.48 23.71
C PRO A 388 -8.06 -20.16 25.02
N ALA A 389 -7.99 -21.12 25.95
CA ALA A 389 -7.23 -20.96 27.20
C ALA A 389 -5.72 -20.75 26.98
N GLN A 390 -5.14 -21.39 25.96
CA GLN A 390 -3.74 -21.22 25.60
C GLN A 390 -3.48 -19.80 25.08
N ILE A 391 -4.31 -19.33 24.14
CA ILE A 391 -4.23 -17.97 23.58
C ILE A 391 -4.30 -16.92 24.70
N LEU A 392 -5.17 -17.11 25.69
CA LEU A 392 -5.28 -16.20 26.84
C LEU A 392 -4.02 -16.16 27.71
N ASN A 393 -3.33 -17.30 27.87
CA ASN A 393 -2.08 -17.36 28.61
C ASN A 393 -0.94 -16.69 27.83
N ASP A 394 -0.92 -16.81 26.50
CA ASP A 394 0.07 -16.14 25.64
C ASP A 394 -0.10 -14.62 25.69
N LEU A 395 -1.35 -14.15 25.55
CA LEU A 395 -1.70 -12.74 25.73
C LEU A 395 -1.31 -12.22 27.11
N ARG A 396 -1.57 -13.02 28.17
CA ARG A 396 -1.19 -12.65 29.53
C ARG A 396 0.32 -12.49 29.65
N THR A 397 1.07 -13.42 29.08
CA THR A 397 2.53 -13.42 29.08
C THR A 397 3.07 -12.19 28.36
N LYS A 398 2.51 -11.84 27.18
CA LYS A 398 2.88 -10.61 26.45
C LYS A 398 2.60 -9.37 27.30
N LEU A 399 1.41 -9.26 27.88
CA LEU A 399 1.01 -8.13 28.73
C LEU A 399 1.90 -7.98 29.99
N ASP A 400 2.26 -9.10 30.62
CA ASP A 400 3.11 -9.08 31.82
C ASP A 400 4.56 -8.68 31.51
N ARG A 401 5.06 -8.97 30.30
CA ARG A 401 6.37 -8.51 29.80
C ARG A 401 6.41 -7.01 29.47
N MET A 402 5.27 -6.37 29.24
CA MET A 402 5.24 -4.93 28.98
C MET A 402 5.59 -4.11 30.24
N ALA A 403 6.21 -2.95 30.01
CA ALA A 403 6.57 -2.00 31.05
C ALA A 403 5.33 -1.47 31.80
N THR A 404 5.52 -1.06 33.06
CA THR A 404 4.47 -0.39 33.82
C THR A 404 4.19 1.00 33.26
N VAL A 405 2.95 1.43 33.35
CA VAL A 405 2.50 2.76 32.92
C VAL A 405 2.14 3.64 34.12
N ASN A 406 1.96 4.94 33.91
CA ASN A 406 1.63 5.87 34.98
C ASN A 406 0.15 5.77 35.43
N LYS A 407 -0.74 5.38 34.51
CA LYS A 407 -2.18 5.25 34.74
C LYS A 407 -2.77 4.23 33.77
N SER A 408 -3.71 3.40 34.24
CA SER A 408 -4.47 2.46 33.42
C SER A 408 -5.70 1.91 34.16
N GLN A 409 -6.58 1.21 33.46
CA GLN A 409 -7.64 0.38 34.03
C GLN A 409 -7.11 -0.95 34.61
N ASN A 410 -5.92 -1.36 34.19
CA ASN A 410 -5.23 -2.59 34.61
C ASN A 410 -4.37 -2.38 35.87
N ILE A 411 -5.02 -2.34 37.02
CA ILE A 411 -4.39 -2.10 38.34
C ILE A 411 -3.90 -3.42 38.96
N GLN A 412 -2.63 -3.49 39.31
CA GLN A 412 -2.03 -4.56 40.11
C GLN A 412 -1.73 -4.07 41.54
N LEU A 413 -2.26 -4.81 42.53
CA LEU A 413 -2.08 -4.51 43.95
C LEU A 413 -0.99 -5.42 44.53
N HIS A 414 0.13 -4.84 44.96
CA HIS A 414 1.19 -5.55 45.67
C HIS A 414 1.10 -5.28 47.16
N LYS A 415 0.92 -6.34 47.95
CA LYS A 415 0.93 -6.27 49.41
C LYS A 415 2.32 -6.63 49.92
N LYS A 416 2.97 -5.73 50.66
CA LYS A 416 4.26 -5.95 51.30
C LYS A 416 4.12 -5.82 52.82
N LYS A 417 4.69 -6.77 53.57
CA LYS A 417 4.80 -6.65 55.02
C LYS A 417 5.88 -5.62 55.37
N THR A 418 5.60 -4.72 56.30
CA THR A 418 6.56 -3.69 56.75
C THR A 418 6.41 -3.41 58.24
N LEU A 419 7.52 -3.18 58.92
CA LEU A 419 7.55 -2.75 60.33
C LEU A 419 7.17 -1.26 60.47
N ALA A 420 7.23 -0.49 59.38
CA ALA A 420 6.82 0.92 59.38
C ALA A 420 5.29 1.14 59.48
N ARG A 421 4.50 0.05 59.56
CA ARG A 421 3.07 0.10 59.84
C ARG A 421 2.71 -0.92 60.92
N PRO A 422 1.83 -0.57 61.88
CA PRO A 422 1.38 -1.51 62.91
C PRO A 422 0.53 -2.63 62.32
N ASN A 423 0.62 -3.82 62.93
CA ASN A 423 -0.16 -4.97 62.51
C ASN A 423 -1.63 -4.86 62.96
N ARG A 424 -2.59 -5.07 62.05
CA ARG A 424 -4.03 -4.93 62.35
C ARG A 424 -4.53 -5.86 63.46
N ARG A 425 -3.91 -7.03 63.65
CA ARG A 425 -4.32 -8.02 64.68
C ARG A 425 -3.55 -7.86 65.99
N ARG A 426 -2.39 -7.21 65.97
CA ARG A 426 -1.54 -6.93 67.14
C ARG A 426 -0.94 -5.52 66.99
N PRO A 427 -1.73 -4.45 67.21
CA PRO A 427 -1.29 -3.08 66.96
C PRO A 427 -0.15 -2.64 67.87
N ASP A 428 -0.12 -3.15 69.10
CA ASP A 428 0.82 -2.75 70.16
C ASP A 428 2.13 -3.54 70.17
N ASN A 429 2.29 -4.50 69.25
CA ASN A 429 3.51 -5.30 69.15
C ASN A 429 4.40 -4.77 68.00
N PRO A 430 5.50 -4.04 68.31
CA PRO A 430 6.35 -3.42 67.29
C PRO A 430 7.16 -4.43 66.46
N ASP A 431 7.31 -5.67 66.93
CA ASP A 431 8.05 -6.73 66.24
C ASP A 431 7.20 -7.43 65.16
N VAL A 432 5.91 -7.14 65.09
CA VAL A 432 4.99 -7.74 64.11
C VAL A 432 4.71 -6.76 62.97
N PRO A 433 5.16 -7.03 61.73
CA PRO A 433 4.95 -6.11 60.62
C PRO A 433 3.48 -6.01 60.22
N GLY A 434 3.03 -4.79 59.93
CA GLY A 434 1.78 -4.49 59.23
C GLY A 434 1.88 -4.72 57.72
N ILE A 435 0.81 -4.43 56.99
CA ILE A 435 0.74 -4.59 55.53
C ILE A 435 0.59 -3.22 54.86
N THR A 436 1.50 -2.92 53.93
CA THR A 436 1.37 -1.79 53.00
C THR A 436 0.98 -2.33 51.62
N THR A 437 0.00 -1.67 51.00
CA THR A 437 -0.42 -1.98 49.63
C THR A 437 0.14 -0.92 48.69
N ARG A 438 0.93 -1.35 47.70
CA ARG A 438 1.39 -0.52 46.59
C ARG A 438 0.55 -0.83 45.35
N GLN A 439 0.17 0.21 44.62
CA GLN A 439 -0.52 0.08 43.34
C GLN A 439 0.49 0.25 42.20
N ASN A 440 0.48 -0.67 41.24
CA ASN A 440 1.23 -0.57 40.00
C ASN A 440 0.23 -0.69 38.83
N PHE A 441 0.45 0.07 37.76
CA PHE A 441 -0.41 0.04 36.58
C PHE A 441 0.29 -0.72 35.45
N LYS A 442 -0.38 -1.73 34.92
CA LYS A 442 0.03 -2.39 33.67
C LYS A 442 -0.69 -1.74 32.49
N PRO A 443 -0.21 -1.90 31.25
CA PRO A 443 -0.92 -1.40 30.08
C PRO A 443 -2.37 -1.89 30.00
N ASP A 444 -3.22 -1.04 29.43
CA ASP A 444 -4.58 -1.43 29.05
C ASP A 444 -4.57 -2.25 27.75
N VAL A 445 -5.68 -2.91 27.47
CA VAL A 445 -5.88 -3.72 26.26
C VAL A 445 -6.92 -3.06 25.37
N HIS A 446 -6.61 -2.94 24.08
CA HIS A 446 -7.54 -2.52 23.03
C HIS A 446 -7.81 -3.69 22.09
N TYR A 447 -9.07 -4.09 21.96
CA TYR A 447 -9.50 -5.18 21.13
C TYR A 447 -10.12 -4.68 19.81
N PHE A 448 -9.60 -5.16 18.69
CA PHE A 448 -10.02 -4.83 17.34
C PHE A 448 -10.55 -6.08 16.63
N PRO A 449 -11.84 -6.40 16.75
CA PRO A 449 -12.42 -7.51 16.01
C PRO A 449 -12.62 -7.13 14.54
N ASP A 450 -12.27 -8.06 13.67
CA ASP A 450 -12.55 -8.01 12.24
C ASP A 450 -14.04 -8.25 12.00
N THR A 451 -14.64 -7.33 11.24
CA THR A 451 -16.04 -7.37 10.82
C THR A 451 -16.18 -7.18 9.31
N SER A 452 -15.12 -7.53 8.56
CA SER A 452 -15.12 -7.54 7.11
C SER A 452 -16.06 -8.61 6.53
N GLY A 453 -16.35 -8.52 5.24
CA GLY A 453 -17.33 -9.39 4.56
C GLY A 453 -16.97 -10.88 4.52
N SER A 454 -15.71 -11.24 4.80
CA SER A 454 -15.28 -12.63 4.93
C SER A 454 -15.61 -13.24 6.30
N MET A 455 -15.90 -12.40 7.30
CA MET A 455 -16.26 -12.83 8.65
C MET A 455 -17.74 -13.20 8.71
N SER A 456 -18.03 -14.48 8.96
CA SER A 456 -19.38 -14.94 9.24
C SER A 456 -19.87 -14.47 10.63
N LEU A 457 -21.18 -14.56 10.85
CA LEU A 457 -21.76 -14.30 12.17
C LEU A 457 -21.17 -15.22 13.24
N GLN A 458 -20.88 -16.48 12.88
CA GLN A 458 -20.32 -17.47 13.79
C GLN A 458 -18.88 -17.12 14.18
N ASP A 459 -18.05 -16.70 13.22
CA ASP A 459 -16.68 -16.22 13.47
C ASP A 459 -16.67 -15.05 14.47
N TYR A 460 -17.61 -14.11 14.28
CA TYR A 460 -17.78 -12.98 15.18
C TYR A 460 -18.25 -13.40 16.57
N MET A 461 -19.18 -14.37 16.68
CA MET A 461 -19.67 -14.88 17.96
C MET A 461 -18.56 -15.57 18.76
N ASP A 462 -17.68 -16.32 18.09
CA ASP A 462 -16.50 -16.93 18.70
C ASP A 462 -15.49 -15.85 19.15
N GLY A 463 -15.27 -14.81 18.34
CA GLY A 463 -14.48 -13.65 18.73
C GLY A 463 -15.03 -12.89 19.94
N ALA A 464 -16.37 -12.74 20.04
CA ALA A 464 -17.03 -12.13 21.18
C ALA A 464 -16.95 -13.01 22.44
N LEU A 465 -17.06 -14.34 22.30
CA LEU A 465 -16.83 -15.29 23.39
C LEU A 465 -15.40 -15.17 23.92
N PHE A 466 -14.43 -15.08 23.02
CA PHE A 466 -13.03 -14.90 23.36
C PHE A 466 -12.78 -13.62 24.17
N LEU A 467 -13.36 -12.49 23.73
CA LEU A 467 -13.31 -11.22 24.47
C LEU A 467 -13.86 -11.36 25.90
N MET A 468 -14.96 -12.09 26.08
CA MET A 468 -15.53 -12.36 27.41
C MET A 468 -14.61 -13.22 28.28
N MET A 469 -13.97 -14.25 27.70
CA MET A 469 -12.98 -15.07 28.42
C MET A 469 -11.76 -14.24 28.84
N MET A 470 -11.29 -13.36 27.95
CA MET A 470 -10.22 -12.41 28.24
C MET A 470 -10.60 -11.48 29.40
N ALA A 471 -11.83 -10.97 29.39
CA ALA A 471 -12.32 -10.11 30.46
C ALA A 471 -12.38 -10.79 31.82
N LYS A 472 -12.83 -12.05 31.86
CA LYS A 472 -12.81 -12.86 33.08
C LYS A 472 -11.40 -13.17 33.56
N LYS A 473 -10.48 -13.49 32.65
CA LYS A 473 -9.09 -13.83 33.01
C LYS A 473 -8.33 -12.61 33.56
N PHE A 474 -8.51 -11.45 32.93
CA PHE A 474 -7.71 -10.26 33.26
C PHE A 474 -8.35 -9.33 34.29
N GLN A 475 -9.66 -9.45 34.54
CA GLN A 475 -10.37 -8.65 35.55
C GLN A 475 -10.18 -7.13 35.36
N MET A 476 -10.25 -6.67 34.11
CA MET A 476 -10.14 -5.27 33.72
C MET A 476 -11.21 -4.87 32.70
N ASN A 477 -11.32 -3.56 32.44
CA ASN A 477 -12.10 -3.03 31.32
C ASN A 477 -11.24 -3.03 30.05
N PHE A 478 -11.87 -3.03 28.88
CA PHE A 478 -11.16 -3.08 27.60
C PHE A 478 -11.60 -1.94 26.71
N TYR A 479 -10.66 -1.40 25.95
CA TYR A 479 -11.00 -0.57 24.80
C TYR A 479 -11.42 -1.46 23.63
N PHE A 480 -12.39 -1.01 22.85
CA PHE A 480 -12.95 -1.77 21.74
C PHE A 480 -13.19 -0.86 20.54
N SER A 481 -12.81 -1.35 19.35
CA SER A 481 -13.08 -0.73 18.06
C SER A 481 -13.23 -1.81 17.00
N SER A 482 -14.44 -2.05 16.48
CA SER A 482 -14.61 -2.96 15.33
C SER A 482 -13.98 -2.36 14.07
N HIS A 483 -13.47 -3.22 13.18
CA HIS A 483 -12.81 -2.77 11.95
C HIS A 483 -13.18 -3.60 10.72
N SER A 484 -13.17 -2.92 9.58
CA SER A 484 -13.24 -3.42 8.21
C SER A 484 -12.36 -2.49 7.36
N HIS A 485 -12.79 -2.09 6.16
CA HIS A 485 -12.28 -0.92 5.44
C HIS A 485 -12.58 0.42 6.15
N LEU A 486 -13.27 0.39 7.30
CA LEU A 486 -13.54 1.50 8.19
C LEU A 486 -13.19 1.09 9.63
N LEU A 487 -12.84 2.07 10.47
CA LEU A 487 -12.60 1.85 11.90
C LEU A 487 -13.70 2.50 12.74
N ALA A 488 -14.37 1.71 13.58
CA ALA A 488 -15.38 2.23 14.50
C ALA A 488 -14.73 3.06 15.63
N PRO A 489 -15.44 4.08 16.16
CA PRO A 489 -14.96 4.86 17.29
C PRO A 489 -14.59 3.97 18.49
N GLU A 490 -13.52 4.35 19.17
CA GLU A 490 -13.07 3.72 20.42
C GLU A 490 -14.12 3.87 21.52
N ILE A 491 -14.50 2.74 22.13
CA ILE A 491 -15.33 2.70 23.32
C ILE A 491 -14.62 1.95 24.45
N LEU A 492 -14.85 2.37 25.68
CA LEU A 492 -14.41 1.62 26.87
C LEU A 492 -15.54 0.67 27.29
N LEU A 493 -15.33 -0.63 27.11
CA LEU A 493 -16.24 -1.67 27.55
C LEU A 493 -16.06 -1.94 29.06
N PRO A 494 -17.06 -1.62 29.91
CA PRO A 494 -16.93 -1.73 31.36
C PRO A 494 -17.15 -3.17 31.84
N VAL A 495 -16.37 -4.14 31.38
CA VAL A 495 -16.61 -5.58 31.62
C VAL A 495 -16.05 -6.10 32.94
N LYS A 496 -15.24 -5.31 33.66
CA LYS A 496 -14.64 -5.71 34.93
C LYS A 496 -15.70 -6.12 35.95
N GLY A 497 -15.55 -7.32 36.53
CA GLY A 497 -16.45 -7.84 37.56
C GLY A 497 -17.85 -8.25 37.07
N LYS A 498 -18.18 -8.10 35.78
CA LYS A 498 -19.51 -8.46 35.24
C LYS A 498 -19.64 -9.96 35.00
N SER A 499 -20.87 -10.48 35.04
CA SER A 499 -21.18 -11.87 34.67
C SER A 499 -21.14 -12.08 33.15
N VAL A 500 -21.05 -13.32 32.68
CA VAL A 500 -21.04 -13.64 31.22
C VAL A 500 -22.28 -13.08 30.51
N PRO A 501 -23.52 -13.24 31.03
CA PRO A 501 -24.70 -12.64 30.40
C PRO A 501 -24.64 -11.10 30.34
N GLN A 502 -24.12 -10.44 31.37
CA GLN A 502 -23.97 -8.99 31.38
C GLN A 502 -22.94 -8.50 30.35
N MET A 503 -21.83 -9.23 30.19
CA MET A 503 -20.82 -8.91 29.17
C MET A 503 -21.37 -9.12 27.75
N ARG A 504 -22.11 -10.22 27.53
CA ARG A 504 -22.77 -10.50 26.25
C ARG A 504 -23.67 -9.33 25.82
N LYS A 505 -24.56 -8.88 26.71
CA LYS A 505 -25.46 -7.74 26.44
C LYS A 505 -24.70 -6.45 26.08
N LEU A 506 -23.56 -6.20 26.72
CA LEU A 506 -22.72 -5.05 26.40
C LEU A 506 -22.07 -5.17 25.01
N ILE A 507 -21.53 -6.34 24.67
CA ILE A 507 -20.88 -6.57 23.38
C ILE A 507 -21.90 -6.52 22.23
N GLU A 508 -23.11 -7.04 22.44
CA GLU A 508 -24.19 -6.99 21.45
C GLU A 508 -24.66 -5.56 21.16
N SER A 509 -24.53 -4.64 22.11
CA SER A 509 -24.92 -3.24 21.95
C SER A 509 -23.91 -2.38 21.17
N VAL A 510 -22.75 -2.94 20.82
CA VAL A 510 -21.68 -2.18 20.14
C VAL A 510 -21.97 -2.04 18.65
N PRO A 511 -21.97 -0.81 18.09
CA PRO A 511 -22.12 -0.61 16.65
C PRO A 511 -20.97 -1.23 15.86
N LYS A 512 -21.30 -1.81 14.70
CA LYS A 512 -20.37 -2.57 13.85
C LYS A 512 -20.24 -1.92 12.49
N VAL A 513 -19.06 -2.05 11.89
CA VAL A 513 -18.77 -1.56 10.52
C VAL A 513 -18.52 -2.76 9.61
N GLY A 514 -19.25 -2.87 8.50
CA GLY A 514 -19.04 -3.94 7.50
C GLY A 514 -18.14 -3.49 6.35
N GLY A 515 -17.74 -4.39 5.45
CA GLY A 515 -17.09 -4.07 4.16
C GLY A 515 -15.78 -4.82 3.91
N GLY A 516 -14.84 -4.21 3.18
CA GLY A 516 -13.51 -4.81 2.92
C GLY A 516 -12.68 -4.97 4.20
N ASN A 517 -11.47 -5.50 4.11
CA ASN A 517 -10.53 -5.59 5.24
C ASN A 517 -9.37 -4.60 5.02
N ASP A 518 -9.04 -3.77 6.01
CA ASP A 518 -7.87 -2.88 5.96
C ASP A 518 -7.27 -2.66 7.35
N PHE A 519 -6.15 -3.34 7.61
CA PHE A 519 -5.47 -3.21 8.89
C PHE A 519 -4.69 -1.91 9.05
N SER A 520 -4.38 -1.17 7.97
CA SER A 520 -3.59 0.06 8.09
C SER A 520 -4.31 1.14 8.88
N LEU A 521 -5.65 1.16 8.85
CA LEU A 521 -6.47 2.07 9.66
C LEU A 521 -6.28 1.81 11.17
N VAL A 522 -6.14 0.55 11.56
CA VAL A 522 -5.85 0.16 12.95
C VAL A 522 -4.46 0.65 13.35
N TYR A 523 -3.48 0.52 12.46
CA TYR A 523 -2.12 0.96 12.71
C TYR A 523 -2.05 2.46 12.89
N ASP A 524 -2.62 3.23 11.96
CA ASP A 524 -2.66 4.69 12.02
C ASP A 524 -3.38 5.17 13.27
N PHE A 525 -4.49 4.53 13.63
CA PHE A 525 -5.25 4.85 14.83
C PHE A 525 -4.44 4.66 16.12
N ILE A 526 -3.67 3.57 16.21
CA ILE A 526 -2.77 3.27 17.33
C ILE A 526 -1.63 4.30 17.36
N GLN A 527 -1.01 4.55 16.21
CA GLN A 527 0.16 5.43 16.12
C GLN A 527 -0.18 6.89 16.40
N ALA A 528 -1.41 7.32 16.15
CA ALA A 528 -1.90 8.67 16.42
C ALA A 528 -1.92 9.07 17.91
N SER A 529 -1.69 8.16 18.86
CA SER A 529 -1.66 8.50 20.29
C SER A 529 -0.58 7.73 21.05
N THR A 530 0.23 8.46 21.81
CA THR A 530 1.22 7.88 22.73
C THR A 530 0.58 6.91 23.75
N ASP A 531 -0.66 7.18 24.17
CA ASP A 531 -1.41 6.30 25.06
C ASP A 531 -1.76 4.99 24.37
N ARG A 532 -2.30 5.05 23.16
CA ARG A 532 -2.69 3.86 22.37
C ARG A 532 -1.49 2.99 22.00
N ARG A 533 -0.35 3.60 21.67
CA ARG A 533 0.91 2.89 21.42
C ARG A 533 1.42 2.09 22.63
N ARG A 534 1.11 2.55 23.85
CA ARG A 534 1.48 1.86 25.09
C ARG A 534 0.55 0.71 25.45
N ARG A 535 -0.66 0.64 24.87
CA ARG A 535 -1.62 -0.44 25.11
C ARG A 535 -1.17 -1.72 24.42
N LEU A 536 -1.64 -2.85 24.94
CA LEU A 536 -1.61 -4.09 24.17
C LEU A 536 -2.78 -4.05 23.18
N ASN A 537 -2.47 -3.93 21.89
CA ASN A 537 -3.44 -3.85 20.82
C ASN A 537 -3.64 -5.25 20.25
N VAL A 538 -4.88 -5.74 20.23
CA VAL A 538 -5.21 -7.12 19.87
C VAL A 538 -6.14 -7.08 18.67
N VAL A 539 -5.66 -7.53 17.51
CA VAL A 539 -6.46 -7.69 16.29
C VAL A 539 -6.95 -9.13 16.20
N ALA A 540 -8.26 -9.34 16.09
CA ALA A 540 -8.84 -10.67 15.95
C ALA A 540 -9.47 -10.81 14.56
N THR A 541 -8.94 -11.71 13.73
CA THR A 541 -9.19 -11.74 12.27
C THR A 541 -9.07 -13.15 11.69
N ASP A 542 -9.63 -13.35 10.49
CA ASP A 542 -9.38 -14.50 9.61
C ASP A 542 -8.10 -14.36 8.76
N PHE A 543 -7.36 -13.26 8.94
CA PHE A 543 -6.16 -12.87 8.20
C PHE A 543 -6.39 -12.58 6.70
N GLY A 544 -7.62 -12.26 6.29
CA GLY A 544 -7.97 -11.97 4.90
C GLY A 544 -7.40 -10.66 4.32
N TRP A 545 -6.43 -10.03 4.99
CA TRP A 545 -5.75 -8.83 4.54
C TRP A 545 -4.27 -9.11 4.24
N VAL A 546 -3.77 -8.55 3.15
CA VAL A 546 -2.39 -8.68 2.69
C VAL A 546 -1.81 -7.27 2.56
N ALA A 547 -0.62 -7.06 3.10
CA ALA A 547 0.03 -5.76 2.99
C ALA A 547 0.48 -5.52 1.54
N ASN A 548 0.08 -4.38 0.96
CA ASN A 548 0.48 -3.97 -0.39
C ASN A 548 1.78 -3.16 -0.32
N SER A 549 2.71 -3.42 -1.26
CA SER A 549 4.00 -2.72 -1.45
C SER A 549 3.88 -1.19 -1.65
N SER A 550 2.69 -0.71 -2.00
CA SER A 550 2.34 0.71 -2.13
C SER A 550 2.04 1.43 -0.80
N HIS A 551 1.73 0.72 0.29
CA HIS A 551 1.35 1.36 1.56
C HIS A 551 2.55 1.54 2.50
N MET A 552 2.90 2.78 2.78
CA MET A 552 3.85 3.12 3.85
C MET A 552 3.12 3.31 5.18
N PHE A 553 3.06 2.27 6.01
CA PHE A 553 2.58 2.38 7.39
C PHE A 553 3.67 2.03 8.42
N THR A 554 3.54 2.58 9.63
CA THR A 554 4.40 2.18 10.76
C THR A 554 3.68 1.12 11.56
N HIS A 555 4.13 -0.13 11.46
CA HIS A 555 3.52 -1.22 12.19
C HIS A 555 3.71 -1.04 13.72
N PRO A 556 2.64 -1.03 14.55
CA PRO A 556 2.78 -0.79 15.98
C PRO A 556 3.57 -1.89 16.70
N GLU A 557 4.37 -1.50 17.69
CA GLU A 557 5.22 -2.44 18.45
C GLU A 557 4.37 -3.41 19.30
N ASN A 558 3.39 -2.86 20.01
CA ASN A 558 2.56 -3.59 20.98
C ASN A 558 1.26 -4.15 20.37
N ILE A 559 1.27 -4.49 19.09
CA ILE A 559 0.15 -5.14 18.41
C ILE A 559 0.37 -6.66 18.31
N VAL A 560 -0.70 -7.42 18.45
CA VAL A 560 -0.73 -8.87 18.25
C VAL A 560 -1.98 -9.28 17.49
N TYR A 561 -1.89 -10.38 16.74
CA TYR A 561 -2.95 -10.91 15.90
C TYR A 561 -3.40 -12.26 16.41
N LEU A 562 -4.72 -12.46 16.43
CA LEU A 562 -5.39 -13.66 16.89
C LEU A 562 -6.33 -14.19 15.80
N PRO A 563 -6.39 -15.51 15.61
CA PRO A 563 -7.37 -16.08 14.71
C PRO A 563 -8.79 -15.94 15.28
N ALA A 564 -9.69 -15.41 14.47
CA ALA A 564 -11.13 -15.39 14.71
C ALA A 564 -11.82 -16.16 13.58
N PHE A 565 -12.44 -17.29 13.92
CA PHE A 565 -13.07 -18.19 12.98
C PHE A 565 -14.01 -19.14 13.74
N ASP A 566 -14.90 -19.80 12.99
CA ASP A 566 -15.81 -20.82 13.47
C ASP A 566 -15.01 -22.09 13.80
N ARG A 567 -14.83 -22.30 15.11
CA ARG A 567 -14.06 -23.43 15.63
C ARG A 567 -14.76 -24.78 15.47
N SER A 568 -16.03 -24.79 15.07
CA SER A 568 -16.75 -26.02 14.78
C SER A 568 -16.41 -26.59 13.39
N SER A 569 -15.75 -25.80 12.53
CA SER A 569 -15.40 -26.16 11.16
C SER A 569 -13.89 -26.35 10.98
N SER A 570 -13.47 -27.57 10.63
CA SER A 570 -12.07 -27.84 10.27
C SER A 570 -11.65 -27.11 8.99
N TYR A 571 -12.58 -26.91 8.05
CA TYR A 571 -12.34 -26.14 6.82
C TYR A 571 -11.98 -24.69 7.11
N SER A 572 -12.65 -24.07 8.08
CA SER A 572 -12.36 -22.70 8.49
C SER A 572 -10.94 -22.56 9.06
N TRP A 573 -10.44 -23.60 9.74
CA TRP A 573 -9.06 -23.60 10.26
C TRP A 573 -8.00 -23.66 9.15
N GLU A 574 -8.20 -24.47 8.11
CA GLU A 574 -7.28 -24.53 6.97
C GLU A 574 -7.22 -23.19 6.21
N SER A 575 -8.39 -22.55 6.02
CA SER A 575 -8.48 -21.23 5.40
C SER A 575 -7.68 -20.18 6.20
N VAL A 576 -7.87 -20.12 7.51
CA VAL A 576 -7.15 -19.19 8.40
C VAL A 576 -5.64 -19.41 8.36
N LYS A 577 -5.16 -20.66 8.27
CA LYS A 577 -3.72 -20.95 8.11
C LYS A 577 -3.18 -20.42 6.79
N SER A 578 -3.91 -20.62 5.68
CA SER A 578 -3.52 -20.11 4.38
C SER A 578 -3.44 -18.58 4.38
N ASN A 579 -4.51 -17.92 4.84
CA ASN A 579 -4.56 -16.47 4.96
C ASN A 579 -3.46 -15.92 5.87
N CYS A 580 -3.23 -16.55 7.02
CA CYS A 580 -2.16 -16.15 7.94
C CYS A 580 -0.77 -16.27 7.30
N SER A 581 -0.52 -17.30 6.49
CA SER A 581 0.74 -17.42 5.76
C SER A 581 0.95 -16.28 4.75
N HIS A 582 -0.08 -15.93 3.98
CA HIS A 582 -0.03 -14.79 3.06
C HIS A 582 0.17 -13.47 3.80
N PHE A 583 -0.56 -13.28 4.91
CA PHE A 583 -0.40 -12.10 5.76
C PHE A 583 1.02 -11.98 6.30
N ILE A 584 1.57 -13.03 6.92
CA ILE A 584 2.95 -13.05 7.43
C ILE A 584 3.95 -12.72 6.32
N ASN A 585 3.85 -13.39 5.17
CA ASN A 585 4.81 -13.20 4.08
C ASN A 585 4.73 -11.78 3.51
N SER A 586 3.53 -11.20 3.39
CA SER A 586 3.38 -9.79 2.96
C SER A 586 3.85 -8.77 4.00
N MET A 587 3.72 -9.09 5.29
CA MET A 587 4.12 -8.22 6.38
C MET A 587 5.60 -8.33 6.73
N ARG A 588 6.25 -9.45 6.45
CA ARG A 588 7.65 -9.71 6.83
C ARG A 588 8.65 -8.69 6.28
N PRO A 589 8.51 -8.18 5.05
CA PRO A 589 9.31 -7.04 4.60
C PRO A 589 9.12 -5.80 5.49
N LEU A 590 7.92 -5.57 6.01
CA LEU A 590 7.51 -4.37 6.75
C LEU A 590 7.78 -4.46 8.27
N ASP A 591 7.65 -5.66 8.84
CA ASP A 591 7.97 -5.98 10.23
C ASP A 591 8.68 -7.35 10.31
N PRO A 592 10.02 -7.36 10.51
CA PRO A 592 10.81 -8.59 10.64
C PRO A 592 10.40 -9.49 11.82
N ASP A 593 9.71 -8.93 12.81
CA ASP A 593 9.27 -9.60 14.03
C ASP A 593 7.80 -10.01 13.97
N ILE A 594 7.16 -9.92 12.79
CA ILE A 594 5.73 -10.25 12.60
C ILE A 594 5.38 -11.64 13.13
N ASP A 595 6.27 -12.61 12.97
CA ASP A 595 6.11 -13.99 13.45
C ASP A 595 5.79 -14.03 14.95
N THR A 596 6.43 -13.14 15.74
CA THR A 596 6.26 -13.07 17.21
C THR A 596 4.98 -12.34 17.64
N LYS A 597 4.29 -11.73 16.69
CA LYS A 597 3.02 -11.00 16.88
C LYS A 597 1.82 -11.87 16.52
N ILE A 598 2.02 -13.04 15.90
CA ILE A 598 0.97 -14.02 15.65
C ILE A 598 0.82 -14.92 16.87
N LEU A 599 -0.34 -14.87 17.53
CA LEU A 599 -0.63 -15.70 18.70
C LEU A 599 -1.79 -16.65 18.40
N GLY A 600 -1.82 -17.78 19.11
CA GLY A 600 -2.93 -18.73 19.01
C GLY A 600 -2.99 -19.53 17.72
N MET A 601 -1.93 -19.51 16.91
CA MET A 601 -1.80 -20.34 15.69
C MET A 601 -0.97 -21.62 15.88
N GLY A 602 -0.34 -21.79 17.06
CA GLY A 602 0.63 -22.87 17.29
C GLY A 602 1.86 -22.77 16.36
N TYR A 603 2.16 -21.54 15.91
CA TYR A 603 3.21 -21.24 14.97
C TYR A 603 4.59 -21.34 15.64
N ALA A 604 5.48 -22.18 15.10
CA ALA A 604 6.84 -22.35 15.62
C ALA A 604 7.84 -21.32 15.07
N GLY A 605 7.38 -20.41 14.20
CA GLY A 605 8.25 -19.53 13.41
C GLY A 605 8.92 -20.29 12.26
N ALA A 606 9.06 -19.65 11.11
CA ALA A 606 9.83 -20.19 10.00
C ALA A 606 11.33 -20.14 10.31
N SER A 607 11.82 -21.05 11.16
CA SER A 607 13.26 -21.27 11.33
C SER A 607 13.82 -21.91 10.06
N PRO A 608 15.06 -21.57 9.65
CA PRO A 608 15.73 -22.33 8.61
C PRO A 608 15.81 -23.79 9.05
N ASN A 609 15.37 -24.70 8.18
CA ASN A 609 15.45 -26.12 8.46
C ASN A 609 16.90 -26.46 8.81
N ALA A 610 17.10 -27.10 9.97
CA ALA A 610 18.33 -27.81 10.26
C ALA A 610 18.37 -29.04 9.33
N THR A 611 19.10 -28.91 8.22
CA THR A 611 19.66 -30.02 7.46
C THR A 611 21.10 -29.70 7.13
#